data_AF-A0A1Q3N9E7-F1
#
_entry.id   AF-A0A1Q3N9E7-F1
#
_cell.length_a   1.000
_cell.length_b   1.000
_cell.length_c   1.000
_cell.angle_alpha   90.00
_cell.angle_beta   90.00
_cell.angle_gamma   90.00
#
_symmetry.space_group_name_H-M   'P 1'
#
loop_
_entity.id
_entity.type
_entity.pdbx_description
1 polymer ?
#
loop_
_entity_poly.entity_id
_entity_poly.type
_entity_poly.pdbx_seq_one_letter_code
_entity_poly.pdbx_strand_id
1 'polypeptide(L)'
;MKINLNQCVFFIVSSSLLLTACGSGQSNQSQVEEKPIQDNVLYQVYYQAPNISNDITNDFFEITKYSIQNNEINFTKSHNQPLDQVILTETKILEKGTLQPNIIKRISSTQWTYERTPELKQNLSFELVKLDGEKVFDRLLPGYRENIDLTSHLDTRLDQDLIKFYQNYKDSVFPKDSYCYRLKETQWNQSFLESELVFSTFSFFDEQKQQILSRYNNLGEDKRYFKFLDTQWHGYNLISLDNLETGETQSLLGNRDNQAADTQFSSNLLWSVNKNLAYEKSHLYSGGDTPIDLWMMQNQRLKIAKLEKGCFAFNTQAINAVKKLNLINWKQGDSSDVGQFLGTRTWVSRISE
;
A
#
# COMPACT_ATOMS: atom_id res chain seq x y z
N MET A 1 62.91 39.30 54.61
CA MET A 1 61.73 39.27 55.50
C MET A 1 61.14 37.87 55.42
N LYS A 2 60.81 37.27 56.57
CA LYS A 2 60.33 35.91 56.79
C LYS A 2 58.98 35.62 56.09
N ILE A 3 58.84 34.39 55.52
CA ILE A 3 57.75 33.38 55.72
C ILE A 3 56.32 33.83 55.28
N ASN A 4 55.39 33.06 54.65
CA ASN A 4 55.08 31.63 54.73
C ASN A 4 54.23 31.12 53.54
N LEU A 5 54.29 29.80 53.38
CA LEU A 5 53.39 28.90 52.68
C LEU A 5 52.04 28.79 53.43
N ASN A 6 50.91 28.65 52.73
CA ASN A 6 49.77 27.89 53.24
C ASN A 6 48.79 27.41 52.14
N GLN A 7 48.61 26.09 52.15
CA GLN A 7 47.38 25.33 51.90
C GLN A 7 46.98 24.92 50.46
N CYS A 8 47.05 23.60 50.28
CA CYS A 8 46.34 22.74 49.33
C CYS A 8 44.85 23.08 49.17
N VAL A 9 44.25 22.68 48.03
CA VAL A 9 43.15 21.69 47.97
C VAL A 9 42.71 21.43 46.51
N PHE A 10 42.43 20.16 46.27
CA PHE A 10 41.88 19.49 45.09
C PHE A 10 40.47 19.97 44.66
N PHE A 11 40.19 19.77 43.37
CA PHE A 11 38.91 19.45 42.69
C PHE A 11 37.56 19.72 43.38
N ILE A 12 36.65 20.37 42.63
CA ILE A 12 35.23 20.01 42.64
C ILE A 12 34.80 19.67 41.20
N VAL A 13 34.61 18.37 40.99
CA VAL A 13 33.76 17.77 39.97
C VAL A 13 32.32 18.06 40.39
N SER A 14 31.54 18.75 39.55
CA SER A 14 30.08 18.77 39.68
C SER A 14 29.46 17.86 38.64
N SER A 15 29.26 16.62 39.08
CA SER A 15 28.35 15.66 38.49
C SER A 15 26.90 16.15 38.64
N SER A 16 26.21 16.32 37.52
CA SER A 16 24.75 16.15 37.47
C SER A 16 24.45 14.92 36.62
N LEU A 17 24.18 13.84 37.35
CA LEU A 17 23.47 12.66 36.87
C LEU A 17 22.11 13.11 36.31
N LEU A 18 21.87 12.82 35.02
CA LEU A 18 20.52 12.56 34.54
C LEU A 18 20.52 11.15 33.96
N LEU A 19 20.11 10.21 34.82
CA LEU A 19 19.54 8.95 34.40
C LEU A 19 18.25 9.24 33.64
N THR A 20 18.22 8.93 32.34
CA THR A 20 16.97 8.58 31.67
C THR A 20 17.18 7.27 30.94
N ALA A 21 16.75 6.21 31.60
CA ALA A 21 16.32 5.00 30.93
C ALA A 21 14.97 5.29 30.27
N CYS A 22 14.93 5.25 28.95
CA CYS A 22 13.78 4.75 28.20
C CYS A 22 14.30 4.28 26.84
N GLY A 23 14.40 2.96 26.71
CA GLY A 23 14.71 2.31 25.46
C GLY A 23 13.65 2.67 24.42
N SER A 24 14.07 3.40 23.40
CA SER A 24 13.42 3.41 22.10
C SER A 24 14.36 2.64 21.18
N GLY A 25 14.12 1.34 21.08
CA GLY A 25 14.79 0.48 20.11
C GLY A 25 14.33 0.86 18.72
N GLN A 26 14.91 1.91 18.16
CA GLN A 26 14.79 2.24 16.76
C GLN A 26 15.80 1.37 16.03
N SER A 27 15.33 0.29 15.40
CA SER A 27 16.16 -0.51 14.51
C SER A 27 16.65 0.40 13.38
N ASN A 28 17.93 0.77 13.42
CA ASN A 28 18.63 1.39 12.31
C ASN A 28 18.60 0.40 11.13
N GLN A 29 17.57 0.49 10.29
CA GLN A 29 17.56 -0.18 8.99
C GLN A 29 18.72 0.43 8.19
N SER A 30 19.75 -0.37 7.98
CA SER A 30 20.93 0.04 7.21
C SER A 30 20.47 0.27 5.76
N GLN A 31 20.65 1.48 5.25
CA GLN A 31 20.36 1.79 3.85
C GLN A 31 21.28 0.99 2.92
N VAL A 32 20.76 0.57 1.77
CA VAL A 32 21.55 -0.08 0.72
C VAL A 32 22.57 0.94 0.19
N GLU A 33 23.83 0.51 -0.02
CA GLU A 33 24.87 1.37 -0.61
C GLU A 33 24.40 1.98 -1.94
N GLU A 34 24.82 3.22 -2.23
CA GLU A 34 24.21 4.18 -3.17
C GLU A 34 23.99 3.72 -4.62
N LYS A 35 24.46 2.54 -5.03
CA LYS A 35 24.17 1.98 -6.36
C LYS A 35 24.02 0.45 -6.29
N PRO A 36 22.85 -0.09 -5.90
CA PRO A 36 22.57 -1.48 -6.21
C PRO A 36 22.69 -1.68 -7.72
N ILE A 37 23.32 -2.78 -8.13
CA ILE A 37 23.32 -3.22 -9.53
C ILE A 37 21.86 -3.24 -9.98
N GLN A 38 21.55 -2.47 -11.03
CA GLN A 38 20.18 -2.36 -11.50
C GLN A 38 19.77 -3.70 -12.10
N ASP A 39 19.01 -4.49 -11.34
CA ASP A 39 18.45 -5.73 -11.85
C ASP A 39 17.53 -5.42 -13.03
N ASN A 40 17.74 -6.11 -14.15
CA ASN A 40 16.87 -6.10 -15.33
C ASN A 40 15.54 -6.84 -15.09
N VAL A 41 15.29 -7.23 -13.85
CA VAL A 41 14.11 -7.95 -13.40
C VAL A 41 13.75 -7.46 -12.01
N LEU A 42 12.47 -7.38 -11.69
CA LEU A 42 11.98 -7.27 -10.33
C LEU A 42 10.93 -8.32 -10.08
N TYR A 43 10.68 -8.62 -8.81
CA TYR A 43 9.70 -9.61 -8.43
C TYR A 43 8.73 -9.05 -7.41
N GLN A 44 7.46 -9.44 -7.50
CA GLN A 44 6.49 -9.22 -6.44
C GLN A 44 6.11 -10.57 -5.84
N VAL A 45 5.90 -10.57 -4.53
CA VAL A 45 5.37 -11.72 -3.82
C VAL A 45 4.04 -11.31 -3.22
N TYR A 46 3.03 -12.14 -3.40
CA TYR A 46 1.69 -11.89 -2.93
C TYR A 46 1.15 -13.09 -2.17
N TYR A 47 0.33 -12.79 -1.16
CA TYR A 47 -0.46 -13.77 -0.44
C TYR A 47 -1.94 -13.46 -0.68
N GLN A 48 -2.65 -14.42 -1.26
CA GLN A 48 -4.10 -14.38 -1.40
C GLN A 48 -4.72 -15.08 -0.20
N ALA A 49 -5.34 -14.31 0.69
CA ALA A 49 -6.18 -14.88 1.73
C ALA A 49 -7.45 -15.51 1.12
N PRO A 50 -8.08 -16.49 1.79
CA PRO A 50 -9.35 -17.06 1.33
C PRO A 50 -10.41 -15.97 1.16
N ASN A 51 -11.15 -16.03 0.06
CA ASN A 51 -12.23 -15.10 -0.23
C ASN A 51 -13.35 -15.83 -0.97
N ILE A 52 -14.32 -16.33 -0.19
CA ILE A 52 -15.44 -17.13 -0.68
C ILE A 52 -16.33 -16.32 -1.64
N SER A 53 -16.48 -15.01 -1.42
CA SER A 53 -17.27 -14.14 -2.31
C SER A 53 -16.69 -14.03 -3.72
N ASN A 54 -15.39 -14.33 -3.87
CA ASN A 54 -14.70 -14.35 -5.16
C ASN A 54 -14.30 -15.78 -5.58
N ASP A 55 -14.99 -16.81 -5.05
CA ASP A 55 -14.72 -18.24 -5.30
C ASP A 55 -13.29 -18.70 -4.95
N ILE A 56 -12.58 -17.96 -4.10
CA ILE A 56 -11.25 -18.32 -3.62
C ILE A 56 -11.44 -19.10 -2.31
N THR A 57 -11.57 -20.42 -2.45
CA THR A 57 -11.83 -21.31 -1.31
C THR A 57 -10.59 -21.59 -0.46
N ASN A 58 -9.40 -21.59 -1.07
CA ASN A 58 -8.13 -21.82 -0.38
C ASN A 58 -7.18 -20.64 -0.59
N ASP A 59 -6.36 -20.37 0.42
CA ASP A 59 -5.28 -19.41 0.32
C ASP A 59 -4.16 -19.90 -0.63
N PHE A 60 -3.32 -18.96 -1.08
CA PHE A 60 -2.11 -19.31 -1.83
C PHE A 60 -1.11 -18.17 -1.88
N PHE A 61 0.13 -18.51 -2.25
CA PHE A 61 1.18 -17.55 -2.54
C PHE A 61 1.51 -17.48 -4.03
N GLU A 62 1.85 -16.28 -4.50
CA GLU A 62 2.29 -16.02 -5.85
C GLU A 62 3.63 -15.28 -5.89
N ILE A 63 4.45 -15.62 -6.88
CA ILE A 63 5.63 -14.85 -7.26
C ILE A 63 5.46 -14.40 -8.71
N THR A 64 5.43 -13.09 -8.94
CA THR A 64 5.36 -12.49 -10.27
C THR A 64 6.72 -11.95 -10.66
N LYS A 65 7.19 -12.27 -11.88
CA LYS A 65 8.46 -11.79 -12.44
C LYS A 65 8.15 -10.72 -13.48
N TYR A 66 8.66 -9.51 -13.27
CA TYR A 66 8.55 -8.41 -14.22
C TYR A 66 9.92 -8.14 -14.85
N SER A 67 10.01 -8.27 -16.16
CA SER A 67 11.23 -7.99 -16.91
C SER A 67 11.29 -6.50 -17.25
N ILE A 68 12.50 -5.97 -17.26
CA ILE A 68 12.75 -4.53 -17.42
C ILE A 68 13.68 -4.37 -18.61
N GLN A 69 13.21 -3.65 -19.62
CA GLN A 69 13.93 -3.40 -20.84
C GLN A 69 13.92 -1.90 -21.09
N ASN A 70 15.08 -1.29 -21.36
CA ASN A 70 15.21 0.16 -21.55
C ASN A 70 14.59 0.98 -20.40
N ASN A 71 14.75 0.52 -19.15
CA ASN A 71 14.15 1.09 -17.94
C ASN A 71 12.62 1.05 -17.89
N GLU A 72 11.97 0.29 -18.77
CA GLU A 72 10.51 0.18 -18.83
C GLU A 72 10.04 -1.25 -18.55
N ILE A 73 8.87 -1.36 -17.94
CA ILE A 73 8.12 -2.62 -17.80
C ILE A 73 6.93 -2.50 -18.73
N ASN A 74 6.84 -3.45 -19.66
CA ASN A 74 5.73 -3.54 -20.59
C ASN A 74 4.79 -4.68 -20.17
N PHE A 75 3.51 -4.36 -20.05
CA PHE A 75 2.45 -5.27 -19.63
C PHE A 75 1.70 -5.75 -20.86
N THR A 76 2.13 -6.87 -21.45
CA THR A 76 1.64 -7.33 -22.77
C THR A 76 0.12 -7.41 -22.93
N LYS A 77 -0.63 -7.71 -21.86
CA LYS A 77 -2.10 -7.79 -21.87
C LYS A 77 -2.75 -6.41 -21.73
N SER A 78 -2.25 -5.53 -20.87
CA SER A 78 -2.85 -4.21 -20.63
C SER A 78 -2.25 -3.08 -21.49
N HIS A 79 -1.12 -3.31 -22.14
CA HIS A 79 -0.42 -2.32 -22.96
C HIS A 79 -1.22 -1.93 -24.20
N ASN A 80 -1.40 -0.62 -24.38
CA ASN A 80 -2.20 -0.02 -25.45
C ASN A 80 -3.61 -0.62 -25.57
N GLN A 81 -4.17 -1.14 -24.47
CA GLN A 81 -5.58 -1.54 -24.47
C GLN A 81 -6.47 -0.31 -24.37
N PRO A 82 -7.63 -0.32 -25.05
CA PRO A 82 -8.61 0.74 -24.91
C PRO A 82 -9.11 0.86 -23.47
N LEU A 83 -9.53 2.05 -23.07
CA LEU A 83 -10.32 2.26 -21.86
C LEU A 83 -11.66 1.52 -21.96
N ASP A 84 -11.96 0.70 -20.94
CA ASP A 84 -13.28 0.08 -20.74
C ASP A 84 -14.30 1.06 -20.14
N GLN A 85 -13.81 2.02 -19.36
CA GLN A 85 -14.57 3.06 -18.66
C GLN A 85 -14.11 4.45 -19.09
N VAL A 86 -14.99 5.44 -19.00
CA VAL A 86 -14.52 6.82 -19.20
C VAL A 86 -13.69 7.26 -18.01
N ILE A 87 -12.68 8.09 -18.27
CA ILE A 87 -11.95 8.79 -17.22
C ILE A 87 -12.34 10.26 -17.31
N LEU A 88 -12.88 10.82 -16.24
CA LEU A 88 -13.13 12.25 -16.14
C LEU A 88 -12.00 12.86 -15.35
N THR A 89 -11.31 13.83 -15.95
CA THR A 89 -10.45 14.77 -15.22
C THR A 89 -11.21 16.08 -15.01
N GLU A 90 -10.61 17.04 -14.31
CA GLU A 90 -11.22 18.37 -14.16
C GLU A 90 -11.39 19.10 -15.51
N THR A 91 -10.56 18.78 -16.50
CA THR A 91 -10.47 19.54 -17.76
C THR A 91 -10.89 18.75 -18.99
N LYS A 92 -10.96 17.42 -18.91
CA LYS A 92 -11.22 16.56 -20.08
C LYS A 92 -11.89 15.24 -19.69
N ILE A 93 -12.76 14.75 -20.58
CA ILE A 93 -13.23 13.36 -20.59
C ILE A 93 -12.33 12.56 -21.54
N LEU A 94 -11.76 11.46 -21.04
CA LEU A 94 -11.14 10.42 -21.85
C LEU A 94 -12.19 9.36 -22.12
N GLU A 95 -12.63 9.29 -23.37
CA GLU A 95 -13.71 8.41 -23.80
C GLU A 95 -13.29 6.94 -23.76
N LYS A 96 -14.29 6.04 -23.63
CA LYS A 96 -14.10 4.61 -23.86
C LYS A 96 -13.44 4.39 -25.22
N GLY A 97 -12.50 3.45 -25.32
CA GLY A 97 -11.70 3.27 -26.53
C GLY A 97 -10.41 4.08 -26.58
N THR A 98 -10.22 5.09 -25.72
CA THR A 98 -8.93 5.80 -25.63
C THR A 98 -7.83 4.81 -25.25
N LEU A 99 -6.74 4.77 -26.02
CA LEU A 99 -5.65 3.83 -25.77
C LEU A 99 -4.88 4.20 -24.49
N GLN A 100 -4.62 3.19 -23.67
CA GLN A 100 -3.85 3.30 -22.44
C GLN A 100 -2.47 2.69 -22.66
N PRO A 101 -1.38 3.48 -22.79
CA PRO A 101 -0.04 2.93 -22.90
C PRO A 101 0.31 1.99 -21.76
N ASN A 102 -0.14 2.28 -20.53
CA ASN A 102 0.13 1.47 -19.35
C ASN A 102 1.62 1.13 -19.23
N ILE A 103 2.46 2.16 -19.11
CA ILE A 103 3.93 2.00 -19.07
C ILE A 103 4.42 2.35 -17.67
N ILE A 104 5.24 1.49 -17.09
CA ILE A 104 6.02 1.81 -15.89
C ILE A 104 7.45 2.10 -16.31
N LYS A 105 7.94 3.30 -16.01
CA LYS A 105 9.29 3.75 -16.34
C LYS A 105 10.09 4.04 -15.08
N ARG A 106 11.29 3.47 -15.00
CA ARG A 106 12.28 3.79 -13.95
C ARG A 106 13.05 5.03 -14.35
N ILE A 107 12.87 6.11 -13.60
CA ILE A 107 13.64 7.36 -13.77
C ILE A 107 14.98 7.24 -13.02
N SER A 108 14.96 6.62 -11.83
CA SER A 108 16.14 6.24 -11.06
C SER A 108 15.90 4.91 -10.33
N SER A 109 16.84 4.49 -9.48
CA SER A 109 16.67 3.30 -8.63
C SER A 109 15.45 3.40 -7.71
N THR A 110 15.10 4.60 -7.26
CA THR A 110 14.03 4.86 -6.27
C THR A 110 12.90 5.73 -6.78
N GLN A 111 12.93 6.20 -8.02
CA GLN A 111 11.91 7.09 -8.60
C GLN A 111 11.38 6.50 -9.89
N TRP A 112 10.12 6.08 -9.91
CA TRP A 112 9.45 5.51 -11.07
C TRP A 112 8.22 6.35 -11.45
N THR A 113 7.77 6.21 -12.69
CA THR A 113 6.54 6.84 -13.19
C THR A 113 5.67 5.78 -13.82
N TYR A 114 4.38 5.79 -13.48
CA TYR A 114 3.32 5.09 -14.19
C TYR A 114 2.65 6.04 -15.16
N GLU A 115 2.63 5.71 -16.44
CA GLU A 115 1.84 6.38 -17.46
C GLU A 115 0.65 5.51 -17.83
N ARG A 116 -0.53 5.87 -17.31
CA ARG A 116 -1.79 5.19 -17.68
C ARG A 116 -2.25 5.66 -19.05
N THR A 117 -2.27 6.97 -19.25
CA THR A 117 -2.49 7.67 -20.52
C THR A 117 -1.44 8.78 -20.66
N PRO A 118 -1.22 9.35 -21.86
CA PRO A 118 -0.27 10.47 -22.01
C PRO A 118 -0.57 11.66 -21.08
N GLU A 119 -1.83 11.81 -20.69
CA GLU A 119 -2.33 12.91 -19.84
C GLU A 119 -2.37 12.52 -18.36
N LEU A 120 -2.43 11.23 -18.03
CA LEU A 120 -2.60 10.74 -16.66
C LEU A 120 -1.39 9.90 -16.23
N LYS A 121 -0.57 10.50 -15.36
CA LYS A 121 0.70 9.94 -14.90
C LYS A 121 0.77 9.95 -13.37
N GLN A 122 1.33 8.89 -12.80
CA GLN A 122 1.58 8.77 -11.38
C GLN A 122 3.08 8.68 -11.11
N ASN A 123 3.59 9.49 -10.20
CA ASN A 123 4.93 9.33 -9.66
C ASN A 123 4.90 8.32 -8.51
N LEU A 124 5.92 7.47 -8.44
CA LEU A 124 6.10 6.42 -7.43
C LEU A 124 7.51 6.59 -6.82
N SER A 125 7.56 6.97 -5.54
CA SER A 125 8.80 7.09 -4.78
C SER A 125 9.03 5.85 -3.92
N PHE A 126 10.22 5.27 -3.98
CA PHE A 126 10.61 4.09 -3.24
C PHE A 126 11.79 4.35 -2.31
N GLU A 127 11.91 3.48 -1.32
CA GLU A 127 13.10 3.30 -0.50
C GLU A 127 13.65 1.89 -0.74
N LEU A 128 14.98 1.77 -0.80
CA LEU A 128 15.65 0.48 -0.86
C LEU A 128 15.96 -0.01 0.55
N VAL A 129 15.39 -1.16 0.91
CA VAL A 129 15.53 -1.73 2.25
C VAL A 129 16.37 -3.00 2.15
N LYS A 130 17.49 -3.02 2.88
CA LYS A 130 18.33 -4.20 3.03
C LYS A 130 17.60 -5.26 3.85
N LEU A 131 17.65 -6.51 3.40
CA LEU A 131 16.94 -7.63 4.02
C LEU A 131 17.87 -8.66 4.67
N ASP A 132 19.19 -8.53 4.51
CA ASP A 132 20.18 -9.49 5.00
C ASP A 132 19.92 -9.91 6.46
N GLY A 133 19.71 -11.21 6.67
CA GLY A 133 19.47 -11.79 8.00
C GLY A 133 18.06 -11.57 8.56
N GLU A 134 17.20 -10.81 7.88
CA GLU A 134 15.80 -10.69 8.27
C GLU A 134 15.01 -11.94 7.93
N LYS A 135 13.98 -12.23 8.73
CA LYS A 135 13.10 -13.39 8.54
C LYS A 135 12.25 -13.21 7.28
N VAL A 136 12.27 -14.22 6.41
CA VAL A 136 11.52 -14.22 5.15
C VAL A 136 10.02 -14.09 5.41
N PHE A 137 9.49 -14.86 6.36
CA PHE A 137 8.08 -14.83 6.73
C PHE A 137 7.61 -13.42 7.12
N ASP A 138 8.31 -12.76 8.04
CA ASP A 138 7.89 -11.46 8.60
C ASP A 138 7.96 -10.33 7.57
N ARG A 139 8.79 -10.49 6.55
CA ARG A 139 8.90 -9.50 5.47
C ARG A 139 7.87 -9.69 4.36
N LEU A 140 7.55 -10.95 4.03
CA LEU A 140 6.49 -11.26 3.06
C LEU A 140 5.10 -11.04 3.66
N LEU A 141 4.95 -11.25 4.97
CA LEU A 141 3.70 -11.15 5.70
C LEU A 141 3.85 -10.27 6.96
N PRO A 142 4.10 -8.95 6.82
CA PRO A 142 4.26 -8.07 7.96
C PRO A 142 3.07 -8.13 8.93
N GLY A 143 3.36 -8.36 10.21
CA GLY A 143 2.35 -8.38 11.27
C GLY A 143 1.59 -9.70 11.41
N TYR A 144 1.74 -10.66 10.50
CA TYR A 144 0.99 -11.91 10.56
C TYR A 144 1.39 -12.76 11.77
N ARG A 145 2.68 -12.82 12.09
CA ARG A 145 3.20 -13.59 13.24
C ARG A 145 2.59 -13.10 14.55
N GLU A 146 2.44 -11.79 14.71
CA GLU A 146 1.99 -11.17 15.97
C GLU A 146 0.47 -11.08 16.08
N ASN A 147 -0.26 -11.12 14.96
CA ASN A 147 -1.70 -10.82 14.93
C ASN A 147 -2.58 -11.97 14.46
N ILE A 148 -2.01 -13.09 14.03
CA ILE A 148 -2.76 -14.29 13.61
C ILE A 148 -2.26 -15.47 14.43
N ASP A 149 -3.20 -16.26 14.97
CA ASP A 149 -2.84 -17.57 15.52
C ASP A 149 -2.48 -18.51 14.36
N LEU A 150 -1.19 -18.81 14.24
CA LEU A 150 -0.60 -19.71 13.24
C LEU A 150 -0.15 -21.04 13.86
N THR A 151 -0.55 -21.31 15.11
CA THR A 151 -0.10 -22.47 15.90
C THR A 151 -1.13 -23.60 15.97
N SER A 152 -2.39 -23.34 15.59
CA SER A 152 -3.47 -24.33 15.57
C SER A 152 -3.33 -25.38 14.46
N HIS A 153 -3.92 -26.56 14.68
CA HIS A 153 -3.85 -27.72 13.78
C HIS A 153 -4.57 -27.49 12.43
N LEU A 154 -3.99 -28.06 11.37
CA LEU A 154 -4.24 -27.78 9.94
C LEU A 154 -5.61 -28.22 9.39
N ASP A 155 -6.30 -29.16 10.03
CA ASP A 155 -7.31 -30.00 9.35
C ASP A 155 -8.65 -29.32 9.00
N THR A 156 -8.92 -28.10 9.48
CA THR A 156 -10.22 -27.41 9.24
C THR A 156 -10.11 -25.96 8.79
N ARG A 157 -8.89 -25.44 8.58
CA ARG A 157 -8.67 -24.03 8.23
C ARG A 157 -8.54 -23.82 6.72
N LEU A 158 -9.00 -22.67 6.24
CA LEU A 158 -8.91 -22.28 4.81
C LEU A 158 -7.55 -21.63 4.46
N ASP A 159 -6.78 -21.21 5.47
CA ASP A 159 -5.46 -20.57 5.34
C ASP A 159 -4.30 -21.57 5.53
N GLN A 160 -4.41 -22.73 4.86
CA GLN A 160 -3.47 -23.84 5.05
C GLN A 160 -2.06 -23.50 4.56
N ASP A 161 -1.92 -22.79 3.44
CA ASP A 161 -0.61 -22.48 2.88
C ASP A 161 0.13 -21.44 3.74
N LEU A 162 -0.59 -20.49 4.33
CA LEU A 162 -0.08 -19.55 5.32
C LEU A 162 0.47 -20.28 6.56
N ILE A 163 -0.29 -21.23 7.10
CA ILE A 163 0.14 -22.02 8.26
C ILE A 163 1.35 -22.87 7.90
N LYS A 164 1.34 -23.56 6.75
CA LYS A 164 2.50 -24.32 6.26
C LYS A 164 3.73 -23.44 6.13
N PHE A 165 3.58 -22.22 5.61
CA PHE A 165 4.70 -21.28 5.47
C PHE A 165 5.28 -20.92 6.83
N TYR A 166 4.42 -20.57 7.78
CA TYR A 166 4.85 -20.27 9.14
C TYR A 166 5.54 -21.46 9.81
N GLN A 167 4.90 -22.63 9.85
CA GLN A 167 5.40 -23.79 10.59
C GLN A 167 6.74 -24.30 10.05
N ASN A 168 6.93 -24.32 8.73
CA ASN A 168 8.15 -24.84 8.11
C ASN A 168 9.28 -23.81 8.00
N TYR A 169 8.94 -22.51 7.86
CA TYR A 169 9.92 -21.51 7.43
C TYR A 169 9.91 -20.19 8.23
N LYS A 170 9.20 -20.11 9.37
CA LYS A 170 9.20 -18.90 10.22
C LYS A 170 10.57 -18.37 10.61
N ASP A 171 11.60 -19.21 10.65
CA ASP A 171 12.97 -18.83 11.04
C ASP A 171 13.95 -18.81 9.86
N SER A 172 13.45 -19.04 8.63
CA SER A 172 14.26 -18.84 7.42
C SER A 172 14.55 -17.36 7.22
N VAL A 173 15.80 -17.04 6.87
CA VAL A 173 16.28 -15.66 6.72
C VAL A 173 16.74 -15.37 5.29
N PHE A 174 16.68 -14.10 4.90
CA PHE A 174 17.26 -13.66 3.63
C PHE A 174 18.80 -13.72 3.66
N PRO A 175 19.43 -14.18 2.58
CA PRO A 175 20.89 -14.18 2.45
C PRO A 175 21.42 -12.75 2.25
N LYS A 176 22.76 -12.61 2.30
CA LYS A 176 23.43 -11.35 1.95
C LYS A 176 23.02 -10.84 0.56
N ASP A 177 23.05 -9.52 0.41
CA ASP A 177 22.71 -8.75 -0.79
C ASP A 177 21.22 -8.87 -1.20
N SER A 178 20.36 -9.25 -0.24
CA SER A 178 18.92 -9.23 -0.45
C SER A 178 18.38 -7.84 -0.15
N TYR A 179 17.55 -7.31 -1.03
CA TYR A 179 16.88 -6.04 -0.80
C TYR A 179 15.47 -6.01 -1.40
N CYS A 180 14.65 -5.08 -0.91
CA CYS A 180 13.36 -4.78 -1.49
C CYS A 180 13.16 -3.29 -1.72
N TYR A 181 12.24 -2.98 -2.63
CA TYR A 181 11.67 -1.66 -2.84
C TYR A 181 10.48 -1.51 -1.90
N ARG A 182 10.50 -0.53 -1.00
CA ARG A 182 9.37 -0.13 -0.16
C ARG A 182 8.76 1.13 -0.74
N LEU A 183 7.48 1.09 -1.14
CA LEU A 183 6.78 2.27 -1.64
C LEU A 183 6.63 3.29 -0.51
N LYS A 184 7.06 4.52 -0.75
CA LYS A 184 7.03 5.61 0.23
C LYS A 184 5.99 6.64 -0.12
N GLU A 185 5.86 6.99 -1.39
CA GLU A 185 4.96 8.05 -1.83
C GLU A 185 4.41 7.77 -3.21
N THR A 186 3.19 8.27 -3.46
CA THR A 186 2.57 8.26 -4.79
C THR A 186 1.86 9.57 -5.04
N GLN A 187 1.89 10.05 -6.27
CA GLN A 187 1.16 11.26 -6.64
C GLN A 187 0.74 11.24 -8.10
N TRP A 188 -0.55 11.44 -8.37
CA TRP A 188 -1.05 11.70 -9.72
C TRP A 188 -0.77 13.14 -10.14
N ASN A 189 -0.48 13.35 -11.42
CA ASN A 189 -0.28 14.69 -11.97
C ASN A 189 -1.56 15.54 -11.99
N GLN A 190 -2.73 14.89 -12.00
CA GLN A 190 -4.04 15.53 -11.92
C GLN A 190 -5.07 14.59 -11.29
N SER A 191 -6.14 15.16 -10.73
CA SER A 191 -7.22 14.38 -10.15
C SER A 191 -8.10 13.82 -11.27
N PHE A 192 -8.64 12.63 -11.06
CA PHE A 192 -9.52 11.99 -12.02
C PHE A 192 -10.49 11.06 -11.31
N LEU A 193 -11.49 10.59 -12.03
CA LEU A 193 -12.36 9.50 -11.62
C LEU A 193 -12.64 8.58 -12.80
N GLU A 194 -12.99 7.34 -12.51
CA GLU A 194 -13.36 6.35 -13.52
C GLU A 194 -14.80 5.93 -13.33
N SER A 195 -15.55 5.91 -14.43
CA SER A 195 -16.97 5.58 -14.36
C SER A 195 -17.45 4.91 -15.64
N GLU A 196 -18.42 4.01 -15.50
CA GLU A 196 -19.23 3.52 -16.63
C GLU A 196 -20.26 4.55 -17.10
N LEU A 197 -20.48 5.62 -16.32
CA LEU A 197 -21.58 6.59 -16.46
C LEU A 197 -22.97 5.93 -16.50
N VAL A 198 -23.11 4.83 -15.76
CA VAL A 198 -24.39 4.14 -15.56
C VAL A 198 -24.98 4.60 -14.23
N PHE A 199 -26.06 5.37 -14.30
CA PHE A 199 -26.72 5.95 -13.14
C PHE A 199 -27.90 5.09 -12.71
N SER A 200 -27.99 4.81 -11.41
CA SER A 200 -29.08 4.03 -10.84
C SER A 200 -30.33 4.90 -10.70
N THR A 201 -31.45 4.41 -11.24
CA THR A 201 -32.76 5.06 -11.13
C THR A 201 -33.35 4.99 -9.71
N PHE A 202 -32.77 4.16 -8.84
CA PHE A 202 -33.24 3.96 -7.45
C PHE A 202 -32.30 4.62 -6.43
N SER A 203 -31.29 5.35 -6.89
CA SER A 203 -30.25 5.94 -6.06
C SER A 203 -30.23 7.44 -6.32
N PHE A 204 -30.68 8.23 -5.35
CA PHE A 204 -30.77 9.68 -5.49
C PHE A 204 -29.46 10.36 -5.10
N PHE A 205 -28.94 11.21 -5.98
CA PHE A 205 -27.68 11.91 -5.76
C PHE A 205 -27.76 12.81 -4.53
N ASP A 206 -28.80 13.63 -4.44
CA ASP A 206 -28.96 14.58 -3.34
C ASP A 206 -29.03 13.89 -1.97
N GLU A 207 -29.70 12.75 -1.86
CA GLU A 207 -29.80 11.99 -0.60
C GLU A 207 -28.43 11.48 -0.15
N GLN A 208 -27.67 10.86 -1.07
CA GLN A 208 -26.33 10.35 -0.76
C GLN A 208 -25.33 11.48 -0.52
N LYS A 209 -25.44 12.58 -1.26
CA LYS A 209 -24.70 13.81 -1.00
C LYS A 209 -24.92 14.27 0.44
N GLN A 210 -26.17 14.29 0.94
CA GLN A 210 -26.44 14.65 2.33
C GLN A 210 -25.83 13.65 3.32
N GLN A 211 -25.78 12.36 3.00
CA GLN A 211 -25.10 11.38 3.86
C GLN A 211 -23.60 11.64 3.97
N ILE A 212 -22.91 11.88 2.85
CA ILE A 212 -21.47 12.20 2.83
C ILE A 212 -21.22 13.54 3.54
N LEU A 213 -22.04 14.55 3.28
CA LEU A 213 -21.94 15.87 3.92
C LEU A 213 -22.18 15.76 5.44
N SER A 214 -23.18 15.00 5.87
CA SER A 214 -23.44 14.77 7.28
C SER A 214 -22.25 14.06 7.94
N ARG A 215 -21.67 13.05 7.30
CA ARG A 215 -20.45 12.38 7.79
C ARG A 215 -19.33 13.40 7.97
N TYR A 216 -19.05 14.20 6.94
CA TYR A 216 -18.02 15.24 6.99
C TYR A 216 -18.24 16.26 8.12
N ASN A 217 -19.49 16.69 8.32
CA ASN A 217 -19.83 17.64 9.38
C ASN A 217 -19.71 17.04 10.78
N ASN A 218 -19.86 15.72 10.93
CA ASN A 218 -19.77 14.99 12.19
C ASN A 218 -18.36 14.47 12.51
N LEU A 219 -17.33 14.81 11.72
CA LEU A 219 -15.94 14.39 11.98
C LEU A 219 -15.29 15.07 13.20
N GLY A 220 -15.88 16.13 13.76
CA GLY A 220 -15.30 16.85 14.89
C GLY A 220 -13.89 17.37 14.58
N GLU A 221 -12.92 17.06 15.45
CA GLU A 221 -11.52 17.45 15.25
C GLU A 221 -10.86 16.76 14.05
N ASP A 222 -11.32 15.56 13.68
CA ASP A 222 -10.75 14.78 12.58
C ASP A 222 -11.00 15.43 11.23
N LYS A 223 -11.93 16.39 11.16
CA LYS A 223 -12.24 17.17 9.96
C LYS A 223 -10.98 17.77 9.31
N ARG A 224 -9.91 18.03 10.08
CA ARG A 224 -8.61 18.51 9.58
C ARG A 224 -7.90 17.54 8.62
N TYR A 225 -8.17 16.24 8.73
CA TYR A 225 -7.60 15.20 7.87
C TYR A 225 -8.45 14.93 6.63
N PHE A 226 -9.58 15.61 6.48
CA PHE A 226 -10.52 15.35 5.39
C PHE A 226 -10.75 16.57 4.53
N LYS A 227 -10.85 16.34 3.21
CA LYS A 227 -11.30 17.34 2.25
C LYS A 227 -12.64 16.90 1.68
N PHE A 228 -13.63 17.78 1.81
CA PHE A 228 -14.91 17.63 1.13
C PHE A 228 -14.87 18.38 -0.20
N LEU A 229 -15.16 17.68 -1.29
CA LEU A 229 -15.29 18.20 -2.63
C LEU A 229 -16.76 18.17 -3.01
N ASP A 230 -17.27 19.32 -3.46
CA ASP A 230 -18.62 19.48 -4.04
C ASP A 230 -18.47 20.38 -5.26
N THR A 231 -18.41 19.77 -6.44
CA THR A 231 -18.09 20.46 -7.69
C THR A 231 -18.86 19.84 -8.85
N GLN A 232 -18.67 20.37 -10.05
CA GLN A 232 -19.25 19.84 -11.27
C GLN A 232 -18.18 19.64 -12.33
N TRP A 233 -18.06 18.43 -12.86
CA TRP A 233 -17.15 18.08 -13.96
C TRP A 233 -17.96 17.65 -15.16
N HIS A 234 -17.77 18.35 -16.29
CA HIS A 234 -18.40 18.01 -17.57
C HIS A 234 -19.93 17.80 -17.52
N GLY A 235 -20.63 18.57 -16.69
CA GLY A 235 -22.08 18.47 -16.52
C GLY A 235 -22.53 17.48 -15.44
N TYR A 236 -21.63 16.68 -14.86
CA TYR A 236 -21.91 15.78 -13.75
C TYR A 236 -21.57 16.43 -12.40
N ASN A 237 -22.45 16.31 -11.43
CA ASN A 237 -22.17 16.71 -10.06
C ASN A 237 -21.22 15.69 -9.43
N LEU A 238 -20.15 16.14 -8.79
CA LEU A 238 -19.17 15.31 -8.12
C LEU A 238 -19.13 15.67 -6.65
N ILE A 239 -19.40 14.66 -5.81
CA ILE A 239 -19.10 14.71 -4.38
C ILE A 239 -17.94 13.76 -4.10
N SER A 240 -16.96 14.22 -3.32
CA SER A 240 -15.95 13.35 -2.73
C SER A 240 -15.61 13.76 -1.30
N LEU A 241 -15.41 12.78 -0.43
CA LEU A 241 -14.80 12.95 0.87
C LEU A 241 -13.47 12.22 0.87
N ASP A 242 -12.39 12.98 0.84
CA ASP A 242 -11.02 12.47 0.73
C ASP A 242 -10.36 12.49 2.11
N ASN A 243 -9.78 11.36 2.54
CA ASN A 243 -8.85 11.35 3.66
C ASN A 243 -7.45 11.72 3.15
N LEU A 244 -6.96 12.88 3.59
CA LEU A 244 -5.70 13.49 3.16
C LEU A 244 -4.45 12.73 3.60
N GLU A 245 -4.59 11.86 4.61
CA GLU A 245 -3.48 11.08 5.16
C GLU A 245 -3.44 9.66 4.57
N THR A 246 -4.60 9.02 4.38
CA THR A 246 -4.68 7.64 3.88
C THR A 246 -4.82 7.55 2.36
N GLY A 247 -5.30 8.61 1.71
CA GLY A 247 -5.66 8.61 0.28
C GLY A 247 -6.98 7.92 -0.03
N GLU A 248 -7.71 7.46 0.98
CA GLU A 248 -9.03 6.83 0.80
C GLU A 248 -10.09 7.88 0.49
N THR A 249 -10.99 7.54 -0.43
CA THR A 249 -12.05 8.43 -0.91
C THR A 249 -13.40 7.75 -0.82
N GLN A 250 -14.42 8.51 -0.41
CA GLN A 250 -15.82 8.17 -0.63
C GLN A 250 -16.38 9.17 -1.64
N SER A 251 -16.70 8.71 -2.85
CA SER A 251 -17.06 9.58 -3.97
C SER A 251 -18.26 9.10 -4.76
N LEU A 252 -18.99 10.04 -5.35
CA LEU A 252 -20.22 9.77 -6.08
C LEU A 252 -20.42 10.79 -7.21
N LEU A 253 -20.92 10.32 -8.35
CA LEU A 253 -21.34 11.16 -9.46
C LEU A 253 -22.86 11.29 -9.51
N GLY A 254 -23.34 12.49 -9.83
CA GLY A 254 -24.74 12.81 -10.06
C GLY A 254 -24.98 13.31 -11.48
N ASN A 255 -26.08 12.87 -12.09
CA ASN A 255 -26.54 13.45 -13.35
C ASN A 255 -27.64 14.52 -13.12
N ARG A 256 -28.12 15.11 -14.21
CA ARG A 256 -29.17 16.15 -14.20
C ARG A 256 -30.53 15.66 -13.67
N ASP A 257 -30.76 14.36 -13.68
CA ASP A 257 -32.02 13.72 -13.29
C ASP A 257 -31.97 13.27 -11.81
N ASN A 258 -31.01 13.78 -11.03
CA ASN A 258 -30.75 13.44 -9.62
C ASN A 258 -30.46 11.95 -9.39
N GLN A 259 -29.93 11.25 -10.40
CA GLN A 259 -29.52 9.86 -10.27
C GLN A 259 -28.04 9.80 -9.92
N ALA A 260 -27.67 8.78 -9.15
CA ALA A 260 -26.32 8.57 -8.66
C ALA A 260 -25.60 7.42 -9.37
N ALA A 261 -24.29 7.55 -9.51
CA ALA A 261 -23.37 6.49 -9.88
C ALA A 261 -22.20 6.45 -8.90
N ASP A 262 -21.93 5.27 -8.35
CA ASP A 262 -20.72 5.05 -7.57
C ASP A 262 -19.49 5.25 -8.46
N THR A 263 -18.49 5.92 -7.92
CA THR A 263 -17.25 6.22 -8.63
C THR A 263 -16.10 6.16 -7.66
N GLN A 264 -14.89 5.89 -8.17
CA GLN A 264 -13.68 6.03 -7.40
C GLN A 264 -12.95 7.31 -7.83
N PHE A 265 -12.98 8.33 -6.99
CA PHE A 265 -12.20 9.55 -7.17
C PHE A 265 -10.75 9.29 -6.78
N SER A 266 -9.82 9.71 -7.62
CA SER A 266 -8.38 9.66 -7.37
C SER A 266 -7.84 11.07 -7.31
N SER A 267 -7.40 11.46 -6.12
CA SER A 267 -6.86 12.80 -5.86
C SER A 267 -5.42 12.94 -6.37
N ASN A 268 -5.04 14.12 -6.84
CA ASN A 268 -3.65 14.47 -7.18
C ASN A 268 -2.78 14.83 -5.98
N LEU A 269 -3.33 14.73 -4.77
CA LEU A 269 -2.59 15.01 -3.55
C LEU A 269 -1.53 13.92 -3.31
N LEU A 270 -0.39 14.34 -2.75
CA LEU A 270 0.69 13.43 -2.40
C LEU A 270 0.23 12.50 -1.28
N TRP A 271 0.12 11.22 -1.59
CA TRP A 271 0.03 10.17 -0.58
C TRP A 271 1.43 9.82 -0.10
N SER A 272 1.61 9.68 1.23
CA SER A 272 2.86 9.17 1.79
C SER A 272 2.61 8.15 2.89
N VAL A 273 3.46 7.14 2.94
CA VAL A 273 3.38 6.07 3.93
C VAL A 273 3.54 6.62 5.35
N ASN A 274 4.32 7.69 5.55
CA ASN A 274 4.55 8.28 6.87
C ASN A 274 3.27 8.93 7.42
N LYS A 275 2.57 9.68 6.56
CA LYS A 275 1.27 10.31 6.88
C LYS A 275 0.21 9.27 7.18
N ASN A 276 0.06 8.30 6.29
CA ASN A 276 -0.89 7.20 6.44
C ASN A 276 -0.61 6.41 7.73
N LEU A 277 0.65 6.04 7.98
CA LEU A 277 1.04 5.33 9.20
C LEU A 277 0.76 6.12 10.47
N ALA A 278 1.04 7.43 10.47
CA ALA A 278 0.75 8.28 11.62
C ALA A 278 -0.76 8.35 11.89
N TYR A 279 -1.57 8.50 10.84
CA TYR A 279 -3.02 8.51 10.93
C TYR A 279 -3.57 7.18 11.46
N GLU A 280 -3.15 6.04 10.91
CA GLU A 280 -3.61 4.71 11.37
C GLU A 280 -3.25 4.45 12.83
N LYS A 281 -2.05 4.87 13.27
CA LYS A 281 -1.64 4.72 14.67
C LYS A 281 -2.39 5.64 15.63
N SER A 282 -2.83 6.81 15.19
CA SER A 282 -3.58 7.73 16.05
C SER A 282 -5.08 7.45 16.06
N HIS A 283 -5.62 6.74 15.07
CA HIS A 283 -7.04 6.40 14.94
C HIS A 283 -7.22 4.87 14.98
N LEU A 284 -6.68 4.23 16.02
CA LEU A 284 -6.91 2.80 16.21
C LEU A 284 -8.40 2.52 16.39
N TYR A 285 -8.90 1.53 15.67
CA TYR A 285 -10.26 1.05 15.79
C TYR A 285 -10.50 0.59 17.23
N SER A 286 -11.51 1.19 17.86
CA SER A 286 -11.86 1.00 19.27
C SER A 286 -13.27 0.43 19.45
N GLY A 287 -13.75 -0.38 18.49
CA GLY A 287 -15.05 -1.04 18.58
C GLY A 287 -15.13 -2.08 19.71
N GLY A 288 -16.23 -2.84 19.73
CA GLY A 288 -16.50 -3.84 20.77
C GLY A 288 -15.77 -5.17 20.55
N ASP A 289 -16.32 -6.24 21.14
CA ASP A 289 -15.78 -7.61 21.03
C ASP A 289 -16.55 -8.46 20.00
N THR A 290 -17.31 -7.84 19.10
CA THR A 290 -18.03 -8.60 18.08
C THR A 290 -17.05 -9.18 17.04
N PRO A 291 -17.42 -10.26 16.32
CA PRO A 291 -16.55 -10.82 15.29
C PRO A 291 -16.10 -9.80 14.23
N ILE A 292 -16.97 -8.84 13.88
CA ILE A 292 -16.63 -7.78 12.93
C ILE A 292 -15.65 -6.78 13.53
N ASP A 293 -15.79 -6.44 14.82
CA ASP A 293 -14.85 -5.55 15.51
C ASP A 293 -13.46 -6.17 15.60
N LEU A 294 -13.36 -7.44 16.00
CA LEU A 294 -12.11 -8.17 16.08
C LEU A 294 -11.42 -8.25 14.71
N TRP A 295 -12.19 -8.49 13.65
CA TRP A 295 -11.70 -8.49 12.27
C TRP A 295 -11.19 -7.11 11.84
N MET A 296 -11.92 -6.03 12.15
CA MET A 296 -11.50 -4.65 11.86
C MET A 296 -10.20 -4.29 12.59
N MET A 297 -10.10 -4.61 13.88
CA MET A 297 -8.88 -4.41 14.67
C MET A 297 -7.69 -5.17 14.07
N GLN A 298 -7.89 -6.44 13.74
CA GLN A 298 -6.85 -7.28 13.16
C GLN A 298 -6.37 -6.71 11.82
N ASN A 299 -7.29 -6.36 10.92
CA ASN A 299 -6.95 -5.78 9.62
C ASN A 299 -6.19 -4.46 9.75
N GLN A 300 -6.58 -3.60 10.70
CA GLN A 300 -5.85 -2.37 10.92
C GLN A 300 -4.43 -2.63 11.43
N ARG A 301 -4.23 -3.58 12.34
CA ARG A 301 -2.88 -3.97 12.78
C ARG A 301 -2.02 -4.50 11.64
N LEU A 302 -2.60 -5.31 10.74
CA LEU A 302 -1.92 -5.77 9.53
C LEU A 302 -1.61 -4.61 8.56
N LYS A 303 -2.53 -3.64 8.40
CA LYS A 303 -2.32 -2.43 7.60
C LYS A 303 -1.16 -1.61 8.14
N ILE A 304 -1.12 -1.36 9.45
CA ILE A 304 -0.02 -0.67 10.15
C ILE A 304 1.31 -1.41 9.91
N ALA A 305 1.36 -2.73 10.13
CA ALA A 305 2.57 -3.51 9.90
C ALA A 305 3.04 -3.47 8.44
N LYS A 306 2.11 -3.50 7.49
CA LYS A 306 2.41 -3.36 6.05
C LYS A 306 2.95 -1.98 5.72
N LEU A 307 2.40 -0.89 6.27
CA LEU A 307 2.93 0.46 6.10
C LEU A 307 4.34 0.60 6.69
N GLU A 308 4.62 -0.07 7.81
CA GLU A 308 5.94 -0.04 8.45
C GLU A 308 7.00 -0.84 7.70
N LYS A 309 6.69 -2.09 7.34
CA LYS A 309 7.70 -3.08 6.91
C LYS A 309 7.46 -3.68 5.53
N GLY A 310 6.31 -3.39 4.92
CA GLY A 310 5.92 -3.96 3.63
C GLY A 310 6.90 -3.61 2.51
N CYS A 311 7.14 -4.61 1.67
CA CYS A 311 7.89 -4.46 0.43
C CYS A 311 6.91 -4.44 -0.74
N PHE A 312 7.13 -3.54 -1.69
CA PHE A 312 6.43 -3.49 -2.96
C PHE A 312 7.00 -4.51 -3.95
N ALA A 313 8.32 -4.62 -4.06
CA ALA A 313 9.01 -5.56 -4.94
C ALA A 313 10.37 -5.96 -4.37
N PHE A 314 10.92 -7.08 -4.82
CA PHE A 314 12.16 -7.68 -4.34
C PHE A 314 13.17 -7.86 -5.48
N ASN A 315 14.46 -7.86 -5.11
CA ASN A 315 15.54 -8.18 -6.05
C ASN A 315 15.65 -9.69 -6.30
N THR A 316 16.50 -10.06 -7.26
CA THR A 316 16.69 -11.46 -7.66
C THR A 316 17.22 -12.32 -6.51
N GLN A 317 18.15 -11.80 -5.71
CA GLN A 317 18.75 -12.53 -4.60
C GLN A 317 17.72 -12.89 -3.52
N ALA A 318 16.88 -11.92 -3.12
CA ALA A 318 15.81 -12.13 -2.15
C ALA A 318 14.83 -13.21 -2.65
N ILE A 319 14.40 -13.14 -3.91
CA ILE A 319 13.44 -14.11 -4.45
C ILE A 319 14.02 -15.49 -4.69
N ASN A 320 15.30 -15.61 -5.02
CA ASN A 320 15.95 -16.91 -5.07
C ASN A 320 15.95 -17.61 -3.70
N ALA A 321 16.00 -16.85 -2.60
CA ALA A 321 15.83 -17.41 -1.25
C ALA A 321 14.38 -17.87 -1.01
N VAL A 322 13.39 -17.06 -1.40
CA VAL A 322 11.96 -17.41 -1.29
C VAL A 322 11.64 -18.68 -2.09
N LYS A 323 12.11 -18.78 -3.33
CA LYS A 323 11.87 -19.95 -4.20
C LYS A 323 12.49 -21.25 -3.69
N LYS A 324 13.48 -21.19 -2.79
CA LYS A 324 14.06 -22.38 -2.15
C LYS A 324 13.16 -22.96 -1.05
N LEU A 325 12.13 -22.23 -0.61
CA LEU A 325 11.16 -22.69 0.39
C LEU A 325 10.15 -23.64 -0.27
N ASN A 326 10.59 -24.84 -0.58
CA ASN A 326 9.94 -25.83 -1.46
C ASN A 326 8.72 -26.56 -0.87
N LEU A 327 8.42 -26.40 0.42
CA LEU A 327 7.18 -26.90 1.04
C LEU A 327 6.00 -25.95 0.82
N ILE A 328 6.22 -24.80 0.17
CA ILE A 328 5.19 -23.86 -0.27
C ILE A 328 5.05 -23.93 -1.78
N ASN A 329 3.80 -24.06 -2.24
CA ASN A 329 3.48 -24.03 -3.65
C ASN A 329 3.41 -22.58 -4.15
N TRP A 330 4.56 -22.02 -4.50
CA TRP A 330 4.65 -20.68 -5.09
C TRP A 330 4.07 -20.67 -6.50
N LYS A 331 2.85 -20.16 -6.66
CA LYS A 331 2.23 -20.01 -7.97
C LYS A 331 2.94 -18.92 -8.78
N GLN A 332 2.94 -19.07 -10.09
CA GLN A 332 3.40 -18.04 -11.00
C GLN A 332 2.29 -16.99 -11.16
N GLY A 333 2.55 -15.74 -10.78
CA GLY A 333 1.62 -14.64 -11.03
C GLY A 333 1.74 -14.09 -12.46
N ASP A 334 0.76 -13.28 -12.87
CA ASP A 334 0.64 -12.74 -14.22
C ASP A 334 1.33 -11.36 -14.33
N SER A 335 2.44 -11.32 -15.07
CA SER A 335 3.19 -10.08 -15.30
C SER A 335 2.72 -9.29 -16.51
N SER A 336 1.67 -9.74 -17.20
CA SER A 336 1.15 -9.11 -18.41
C SER A 336 0.18 -7.96 -18.15
N ASP A 337 -0.28 -7.78 -16.91
CA ASP A 337 -1.33 -6.82 -16.53
C ASP A 337 -0.80 -5.80 -15.51
N VAL A 338 -0.96 -4.51 -15.80
CA VAL A 338 -0.50 -3.42 -14.92
C VAL A 338 -1.26 -3.38 -13.59
N GLY A 339 -2.50 -3.86 -13.56
CA GLY A 339 -3.29 -3.90 -12.32
C GLY A 339 -2.63 -4.77 -11.26
N GLN A 340 -2.13 -5.95 -11.66
CA GLN A 340 -1.41 -6.83 -10.75
C GLN A 340 -0.15 -6.17 -10.17
N PHE A 341 0.56 -5.40 -10.99
CA PHE A 341 1.77 -4.69 -10.58
C PHE A 341 1.49 -3.60 -9.55
N LEU A 342 0.44 -2.81 -9.75
CA LEU A 342 0.06 -1.73 -8.83
C LEU A 342 -0.74 -2.22 -7.61
N GLY A 343 -0.98 -3.52 -7.51
CA GLY A 343 -1.73 -4.13 -6.41
C GLY A 343 -3.25 -4.05 -6.56
N THR A 344 -3.76 -3.53 -7.69
CA THR A 344 -5.17 -3.61 -8.09
C THR A 344 -5.42 -4.93 -8.80
N ARG A 345 -5.54 -6.00 -8.02
CA ARG A 345 -5.86 -7.33 -8.56
C ARG A 345 -7.32 -7.37 -9.00
N THR A 346 -7.56 -7.07 -10.27
CA THR A 346 -8.80 -7.42 -10.97
C THR A 346 -8.80 -8.92 -11.25
N TRP A 347 -9.05 -9.74 -10.21
CA TRP A 347 -9.67 -11.05 -10.46
C TRP A 347 -11.16 -10.80 -10.72
N VAL A 348 -11.45 -10.16 -11.85
CA VAL A 348 -12.76 -10.27 -12.46
C VAL A 348 -12.63 -11.50 -13.36
N SER A 349 -12.86 -12.69 -12.78
CA SER A 349 -13.59 -13.67 -13.57
C SER A 349 -14.90 -12.97 -13.91
N ARG A 350 -14.97 -12.37 -15.10
CA ARG A 350 -16.26 -12.35 -15.80
C ARG A 350 -16.55 -13.84 -15.96
N ILE A 351 -17.28 -14.40 -15.00
CA ILE A 351 -18.09 -15.57 -15.27
C ILE A 351 -18.96 -15.08 -16.41
N SER A 352 -18.60 -15.53 -17.61
CA SER A 352 -19.53 -15.61 -18.71
C SER A 352 -20.75 -16.37 -18.19
N GLU A 353 -21.81 -15.65 -17.91
CA GLU A 353 -23.15 -16.14 -18.18
C GLU A 353 -23.72 -15.34 -19.35
#